data_AF-A0AAE0DBU8-F1
#
_entry.id   AF-A0AAE0DBU8-F1
#
_cell.length_a   1.000
_cell.length_b   1.000
_cell.length_c   1.000
_cell.angle_alpha   90.00
_cell.angle_beta   90.00
_cell.angle_gamma   90.00
#
_symmetry.space_group_name_H-M   'P 1'
#
loop_
_entity.id
_entity.type
_entity.pdbx_description
1 polymer ?
#
loop_
_entity_poly.entity_id
_entity_poly.type
_entity_poly.pdbx_seq_one_letter_code
_entity_poly.pdbx_strand_id
1 'polypeptide(L)'
;MAWRRPFGDRAAASGTVVEGQVEQISNGSVQYIGEKGGNDAPPTYQDASGAPVENNSPLGYSVGPVTITLLNITMMIGAGIYSTPASILAGTGSVGVSFVYWTLGYLL
;
A
#
# COMPACT_ATOMS: atom_id res chain seq x y z
N MET A 1 52.49 -3.45 -8.05
CA MET A 1 52.00 -2.46 -7.06
C MET A 1 51.17 -1.43 -7.80
N ALA A 2 49.85 -1.63 -7.87
CA ALA A 2 48.91 -0.69 -8.48
C ALA A 2 47.98 -0.19 -7.37
N TRP A 3 48.23 1.05 -6.98
CA TRP A 3 47.62 1.77 -5.86
C TRP A 3 46.17 2.11 -6.19
N ARG A 4 45.23 1.80 -5.28
CA ARG A 4 43.82 2.16 -5.41
C ARG A 4 43.68 3.69 -5.48
N ARG A 5 42.96 4.20 -6.48
CA ARG A 5 42.55 5.62 -6.50
C ARG A 5 41.37 5.81 -5.53
N PRO A 6 41.33 6.91 -4.77
CA PRO A 6 40.27 7.14 -3.79
C PRO A 6 38.95 7.46 -4.48
N PHE A 7 37.84 7.08 -3.83
CA PHE A 7 36.51 7.56 -4.19
C PHE A 7 36.51 9.09 -4.04
N GLY A 8 36.31 9.79 -5.15
CA GLY A 8 36.22 11.25 -5.15
C GLY A 8 35.01 11.70 -4.36
N ASP A 9 35.21 12.71 -3.51
CA ASP A 9 34.16 13.41 -2.77
C ASP A 9 33.10 13.92 -3.74
N ARG A 10 31.90 13.32 -3.69
CA ARG A 10 30.71 13.92 -4.27
C ARG A 10 30.27 15.01 -3.31
N ALA A 11 30.61 16.25 -3.66
CA ALA A 11 29.99 17.42 -3.07
C ALA A 11 28.47 17.21 -3.07
N ALA A 12 27.85 17.28 -1.90
CA ALA A 12 26.42 17.25 -1.75
C ALA A 12 25.83 18.38 -2.58
N ALA A 13 25.34 18.05 -3.78
CA ALA A 13 24.53 18.94 -4.57
C ALA A 13 23.26 19.17 -3.76
N SER A 14 23.24 20.28 -3.02
CA SER A 14 22.04 20.83 -2.41
C SER A 14 21.17 21.34 -3.56
N GLY A 15 20.49 20.41 -4.24
CA GLY A 15 19.46 20.72 -5.20
C GLY A 15 18.24 21.16 -4.41
N THR A 16 17.95 22.45 -4.44
CA THR A 16 16.67 23.00 -4.03
C THR A 16 15.57 22.24 -4.78
N VAL A 17 14.76 21.48 -4.03
CA VAL A 17 13.62 20.75 -4.57
C VAL A 17 12.62 21.76 -5.09
N VAL A 18 12.68 22.05 -6.38
CA VAL A 18 11.68 22.84 -7.08
C VAL A 18 10.59 21.86 -7.52
N GLU A 19 9.41 22.11 -6.96
CA GLU A 19 8.16 21.41 -7.20
C GLU A 19 7.89 21.29 -8.71
N GLY A 20 7.88 20.06 -9.23
CA GLY A 20 7.48 19.76 -10.62
C GLY A 20 8.57 19.33 -11.61
N GLN A 21 9.80 19.03 -11.19
CA GLN A 21 10.83 18.54 -12.13
C GLN A 21 10.94 17.02 -12.15
N VAL A 22 10.66 16.43 -13.33
CA VAL A 22 11.05 15.06 -13.67
C VAL A 22 12.58 14.96 -13.63
N GLU A 23 13.12 14.31 -12.60
CA GLU A 23 14.57 14.14 -12.49
C GLU A 23 14.97 12.87 -13.25
N GLN A 24 15.42 13.05 -14.50
CA GLN A 24 15.82 11.94 -15.36
C GLN A 24 17.30 11.59 -15.11
N ILE A 25 17.54 10.52 -14.36
CA ILE A 25 18.90 10.06 -14.03
C ILE A 25 19.27 8.96 -15.02
N SER A 26 20.21 9.24 -15.93
CA SER A 26 20.76 8.25 -16.86
C SER A 26 22.03 7.63 -16.27
N ASN A 27 22.00 6.33 -15.94
CA ASN A 27 23.17 5.57 -15.51
C ASN A 27 23.45 4.47 -16.54
N GLY A 28 24.10 4.84 -17.65
CA GLY A 28 24.41 3.92 -18.75
C GLY A 28 23.21 3.63 -19.66
N SER A 29 22.85 2.36 -19.83
CA SER A 29 21.76 1.92 -20.73
C SER A 29 20.36 1.99 -20.11
N VAL A 30 20.25 2.34 -18.83
CA VAL A 30 18.99 2.37 -18.08
C VAL A 30 18.67 3.81 -17.70
N GLN A 31 17.48 4.27 -18.06
CA GLN A 31 16.99 5.61 -17.74
C GLN A 31 16.02 5.50 -16.55
N TYR A 32 16.23 6.32 -15.53
CA TYR A 32 15.31 6.41 -14.40
C TYR A 32 14.59 7.76 -14.43
N ILE A 33 13.30 7.73 -14.14
CA ILE A 33 12.44 8.91 -14.00
C ILE A 33 12.10 9.01 -12.50
N GLY A 34 12.55 10.09 -11.86
CA GLY A 34 12.10 10.48 -10.53
C GLY A 34 10.77 11.20 -10.65
N GLU A 35 9.68 10.54 -10.25
CA GLU A 35 8.35 11.11 -10.25
C GLU A 35 7.72 10.96 -8.86
N LYS A 36 7.13 12.06 -8.36
CA LYS A 36 6.42 12.08 -7.09
C LYS A 36 4.95 11.85 -7.39
N GLY A 37 4.36 10.80 -6.79
CA GLY A 37 2.94 10.55 -6.92
C GLY A 37 2.08 11.64 -6.28
N GLY A 38 0.78 11.60 -6.53
CA GLY A 38 -0.18 12.53 -5.91
C GLY A 38 -0.39 12.31 -4.40
N ASN A 39 0.35 11.37 -3.80
CA ASN A 39 0.43 11.18 -2.36
C ASN A 39 1.63 11.96 -1.79
N ASP A 40 1.56 12.39 -0.52
CA ASP A 40 2.68 13.07 0.17
C ASP A 40 3.89 12.15 0.45
N ALA A 41 4.02 11.05 -0.30
CA ALA A 41 5.13 10.11 -0.20
C ALA A 41 6.42 10.70 -0.81
N PRO A 42 7.60 10.20 -0.39
CA PRO A 42 8.87 10.53 -1.02
C PRO A 42 8.89 10.20 -2.52
N PRO A 43 9.67 10.92 -3.34
CA PRO A 43 9.81 10.64 -4.77
C PRO A 43 10.24 9.19 -5.03
N THR A 44 9.56 8.51 -5.95
CA THR A 44 9.93 7.15 -6.35
C THR A 44 10.65 7.21 -7.68
N TYR A 45 11.81 6.54 -7.76
CA TYR A 45 12.57 6.41 -9.00
C TYR A 45 12.15 5.12 -9.70
N GLN A 46 11.55 5.25 -10.88
CA GLN A 46 11.11 4.12 -11.69
C GLN A 46 11.88 4.09 -13.02
N ASP A 47 12.02 2.91 -13.62
CA ASP A 47 12.58 2.77 -14.96
C ASP A 47 11.71 3.53 -15.96
N ALA A 48 12.32 4.32 -16.84
CA ALA A 48 11.64 5.12 -17.85
C ALA A 48 10.74 4.29 -18.80
N SER A 49 11.01 2.99 -18.92
CA SER A 49 10.19 2.05 -19.69
C SER A 49 9.07 1.37 -18.90
N GLY A 50 9.01 1.60 -17.58
CA GLY A 50 8.03 1.03 -16.66
C GLY A 50 6.65 1.72 -16.70
N ALA A 51 5.74 1.26 -15.84
CA ALA A 51 4.44 1.92 -15.65
C ALA A 51 4.64 3.30 -15.00
N PRO A 52 4.01 4.38 -15.52
CA PRO A 52 4.14 5.73 -14.95
C PRO A 52 3.70 5.83 -13.48
N VAL A 53 4.26 6.79 -12.73
CA VAL A 53 3.83 7.04 -11.36
C VAL A 53 2.43 7.67 -11.37
N GLU A 54 1.54 7.14 -10.52
CA GLU A 54 0.18 7.64 -10.43
C GLU A 54 0.13 9.02 -9.75
N ASN A 55 -0.21 10.03 -10.54
CA ASN A 55 -0.43 11.41 -10.07
C ASN A 55 -1.86 11.63 -9.55
N ASN A 56 -2.83 10.81 -9.98
CA ASN A 56 -4.22 10.90 -9.56
C ASN A 56 -4.77 9.50 -9.31
N SER A 57 -5.09 9.18 -8.06
CA SER A 57 -5.77 7.93 -7.72
C SER A 57 -7.28 8.10 -7.84
N PRO A 58 -7.99 7.25 -8.60
CA PRO A 58 -9.46 7.28 -8.68
C PRO A 58 -10.15 6.97 -7.36
N LEU A 59 -9.43 6.39 -6.39
CA LEU A 59 -9.90 6.15 -5.02
C LEU A 59 -9.63 7.34 -4.08
N GLY A 60 -8.94 8.37 -4.57
CA GLY A 60 -8.51 9.54 -3.82
C GLY A 60 -7.37 9.25 -2.85
N TYR A 61 -6.57 10.29 -2.57
CA TYR A 61 -5.55 10.23 -1.53
C TYR A 61 -6.10 10.59 -0.14
N SER A 62 -7.36 11.00 -0.06
CA SER A 62 -8.08 11.31 1.18
C SER A 62 -9.20 10.30 1.42
N VAL A 63 -8.91 9.24 2.15
CA VAL A 63 -9.95 8.35 2.69
C VAL A 63 -10.39 8.88 4.04
N GLY A 64 -11.66 9.28 4.13
CA GLY A 64 -12.24 9.74 5.40
C GLY A 64 -12.31 8.61 6.43
N PRO A 65 -12.40 8.91 7.74
CA PRO A 65 -12.45 7.89 8.79
C PRO A 65 -13.51 6.81 8.56
N VAL A 66 -14.70 7.22 8.10
CA VAL A 66 -15.81 6.31 7.77
C VAL A 66 -15.45 5.37 6.63
N THR A 67 -14.85 5.89 5.56
CA THR A 67 -14.43 5.09 4.40
C THR A 67 -13.38 4.07 4.81
N ILE A 68 -12.38 4.46 5.61
CA ILE A 68 -11.35 3.54 6.11
C ILE A 68 -11.99 2.40 6.91
N THR A 69 -12.93 2.71 7.82
CA THR A 69 -13.61 1.68 8.62
C THR A 69 -14.39 0.70 7.73
N LEU A 70 -15.18 1.20 6.77
CA LEU A 70 -15.97 0.35 5.90
C LEU A 70 -15.12 -0.51 4.97
N LEU A 71 -13.98 0.01 4.49
CA LEU A 71 -13.04 -0.78 3.69
C LEU A 71 -12.50 -1.98 4.47
N ASN A 72 -12.10 -1.76 5.72
CA ASN A 72 -11.61 -2.83 6.58
C ASN A 72 -12.71 -3.84 6.94
N ILE A 73 -13.93 -3.37 7.25
CA ILE A 73 -15.07 -4.27 7.53
C ILE A 73 -15.39 -5.14 6.31
N THR A 74 -15.40 -4.56 5.11
CA THR A 74 -15.73 -5.29 3.88
C THR A 74 -14.68 -6.36 3.56
N MET A 75 -13.40 -6.12 3.87
CA MET A 75 -12.36 -7.15 3.75
C MET A 75 -12.45 -8.24 4.82
N MET A 76 -12.92 -7.94 6.03
CA MET A 76 -13.10 -8.95 7.08
C MET A 76 -14.29 -9.88 6.83
N ILE A 77 -15.37 -9.39 6.20
CA ILE A 77 -16.54 -10.21 5.87
C ILE A 77 -16.22 -11.09 4.66
N GLY A 78 -15.75 -12.30 4.93
CA GLY A 78 -15.44 -13.31 3.91
C GLY A 78 -16.57 -14.32 3.65
N ALA A 79 -16.27 -15.35 2.87
CA ALA A 79 -17.20 -16.44 2.53
C ALA A 79 -17.68 -17.26 3.74
N GLY A 80 -17.02 -17.12 4.89
CA GLY A 80 -17.37 -17.81 6.14
C GLY A 80 -18.81 -17.56 6.58
N ILE A 81 -19.40 -16.40 6.30
CA ILE A 81 -20.79 -16.10 6.68
C ILE A 81 -21.81 -17.01 5.99
N TYR A 82 -21.49 -17.59 4.82
CA TYR A 82 -22.38 -18.48 4.08
C TYR A 82 -22.26 -19.94 4.49
N SER A 83 -21.11 -20.35 5.07
CA SER A 83 -20.80 -21.76 5.35
C SER A 83 -20.76 -22.11 6.83
N THR A 84 -20.48 -21.15 7.71
CA THR A 84 -20.36 -21.39 9.16
C THR A 84 -21.68 -21.48 9.93
N PRO A 85 -22.79 -20.78 9.57
CA PRO A 85 -24.02 -20.86 10.36
C PRO A 85 -24.64 -22.26 10.40
N ALA A 86 -24.60 -23.00 9.29
CA ALA A 86 -25.13 -24.35 9.21
C ALA A 86 -24.38 -25.31 10.15
N SER A 87 -23.04 -25.23 10.17
CA SER A 87 -22.19 -26.05 11.05
C SER A 87 -22.40 -25.71 12.53
N ILE A 88 -22.53 -24.43 12.87
CA ILE A 88 -22.80 -23.99 14.25
C ILE A 88 -24.19 -24.45 14.70
N LEU A 89 -25.21 -24.32 13.84
CA LEU A 89 -26.56 -24.76 14.16
C LEU A 89 -26.63 -26.29 14.34
N ALA A 90 -25.97 -27.05 13.44
CA ALA A 90 -25.87 -28.50 13.57
C ALA A 90 -25.11 -28.93 14.84
N GLY A 91 -24.05 -28.21 15.22
CA GLY A 91 -23.28 -28.49 16.43
C GLY A 91 -23.98 -28.10 17.74
N THR A 92 -24.83 -27.06 17.71
CA THR A 92 -25.57 -26.59 18.90
C THR A 92 -26.94 -27.22 19.06
N GLY A 93 -27.55 -27.72 17.97
CA GLY A 93 -28.87 -28.36 17.98
C GLY A 93 -30.04 -27.44 18.34
N SER A 94 -29.78 -26.15 18.58
CA SER A 94 -30.77 -25.15 19.01
C SER A 94 -30.45 -23.78 18.43
N VAL A 95 -31.46 -23.15 17.85
CA VAL A 95 -31.35 -21.81 17.26
C VAL A 95 -30.93 -20.78 18.32
N GLY A 96 -31.48 -20.85 19.53
CA GLY A 96 -31.13 -19.93 20.62
C GLY A 96 -29.65 -20.03 21.02
N VAL A 97 -29.15 -21.25 21.15
CA VAL A 97 -27.74 -21.50 21.52
C VAL A 97 -26.79 -21.10 20.39
N SER A 98 -27.19 -21.28 19.13
CA SER A 98 -26.39 -20.85 17.98
C SER A 98 -26.15 -19.33 17.95
N PHE A 99 -27.13 -18.51 18.32
CA PHE A 99 -26.96 -17.06 18.40
C PHE A 99 -26.04 -16.65 19.54
N VAL A 100 -26.13 -17.32 20.69
CA VAL A 100 -25.20 -17.09 21.81
C VAL A 100 -23.78 -17.44 21.39
N TYR A 101 -23.58 -18.56 20.70
CA TYR A 101 -22.26 -18.96 20.20
C TYR A 101 -21.65 -17.91 19.24
N TRP A 102 -22.46 -17.35 18.33
CA TRP A 102 -22.03 -16.25 17.47
C TRP A 102 -21.61 -15.00 18.25
N THR A 103 -22.36 -14.62 19.29
CA THR A 103 -21.98 -13.46 20.13
C THR A 103 -20.69 -13.70 20.91
N LEU A 104 -20.44 -14.93 21.37
CA LEU A 104 -19.20 -15.30 22.04
C LEU A 104 -18.01 -15.23 21.07
N GLY A 105 -18.17 -15.65 19.82
CA GLY A 105 -17.12 -15.55 18.80
C GLY A 105 -16.77 -14.12 18.38
N TYR A 106 -17.62 -13.13 18.69
CA TYR A 106 -17.29 -11.71 18.53
C TYR A 106 -16.55 -11.14 19.76
N LEU A 107 -16.84 -11.65 20.96
CA LEU A 107 -16.32 -11.13 22.23
C LEU A 107 -14.97 -11.74 22.65
N LEU A 108 -14.72 -12.99 22.27
CA LEU A 108 -13.51 -13.77 22.61
C LEU A 108 -12.54 -13.81 21.44
#